data_AF-Q948Z7-F1
#
_entry.id   AF-Q948Z7-F1
#
_cell.length_a   1.000
_cell.length_b   1.000
_cell.length_c   1.000
_cell.angle_alpha   90.00
_cell.angle_beta   90.00
_cell.angle_gamma   90.00
#
_symmetry.space_group_name_H-M   'P 1'
#
loop_
_entity.id
_entity.type
_entity.pdbx_description
1 polymer ?
#
loop_
_entity_poly.entity_id
_entity_poly.type
_entity_poly.pdbx_seq_one_letter_code
_entity_poly.pdbx_strand_id
1 'polypeptide(L)' 'SYHTKFQPPKVPGVDDVTGEPLIQRKDDTAEVLKSRLDAFHRQTEPVINYYSTKGVVASLHAEKPPKEVTSEVKNVLSS' A
#
# COMPACT_ATOMS: atom_id res chain seq x y z
N SER A 1 0.69 -9.16 -6.18
CA SER A 1 -0.71 -9.23 -5.73
C SER A 1 -1.57 -8.48 -6.72
N TYR A 2 -2.89 -8.66 -6.67
CA TYR A 2 -3.84 -8.04 -7.59
C TYR A 2 -4.87 -7.23 -6.81
N HIS A 3 -5.54 -6.31 -7.51
CA HIS A 3 -6.70 -5.60 -7.00
C HIS A 3 -7.81 -5.66 -8.05
N THR A 4 -8.99 -6.14 -7.68
CA THR A 4 -10.12 -6.37 -8.61
C THR A 4 -10.49 -5.16 -9.49
N LYS A 5 -10.36 -3.93 -8.97
CA LYS A 5 -10.53 -2.68 -9.72
C LYS A 5 -9.24 -2.02 -10.25
N PHE A 6 -8.26 -1.77 -9.39
CA PHE A 6 -7.11 -0.90 -9.73
C PHE A 6 -5.92 -1.63 -10.38
N GLN A 7 -5.85 -2.96 -10.24
CA GLN A 7 -4.84 -3.81 -10.86
C GLN A 7 -5.42 -5.23 -11.04
N PRO A 8 -6.46 -5.38 -11.88
CA PRO A 8 -7.08 -6.67 -12.08
C PRO A 8 -6.12 -7.63 -12.80
N PRO A 9 -6.19 -8.94 -12.53
CA PRO A 9 -5.54 -9.91 -13.40
C PRO A 9 -6.17 -9.88 -14.80
N LYS A 10 -5.45 -10.36 -15.82
CA LYS A 10 -5.97 -10.48 -17.19
C LYS A 10 -7.18 -11.41 -17.25
N VAL A 11 -7.16 -12.47 -16.43
CA VAL A 11 -8.29 -13.41 -16.25
C VAL A 11 -8.70 -13.37 -14.78
N PRO A 12 -9.99 -13.10 -14.46
CA PRO A 12 -10.45 -13.04 -13.08
C PRO A 12 -10.11 -14.30 -12.27
N GLY A 13 -9.46 -14.10 -11.13
CA GLY A 13 -9.11 -15.19 -10.21
C GLY A 13 -7.90 -16.03 -10.62
N VAL A 14 -7.12 -15.61 -11.63
CA VAL A 14 -5.98 -16.38 -12.15
C VAL A 14 -4.73 -15.51 -12.18
N ASP A 15 -3.59 -16.07 -11.81
CA ASP A 15 -2.30 -15.37 -11.90
C ASP A 15 -1.84 -15.22 -13.37
N ASP A 16 -1.39 -14.02 -13.73
CA ASP A 16 -0.98 -13.67 -15.08
C ASP A 16 0.35 -14.31 -15.54
N VAL A 17 1.14 -14.87 -14.62
CA VAL A 17 2.46 -15.46 -14.89
C VAL A 17 2.40 -16.98 -14.84
N THR A 18 1.80 -17.56 -13.80
CA THR A 18 1.76 -19.02 -13.59
C THR A 18 0.45 -19.66 -14.05
N GLY A 19 -0.64 -18.90 -14.15
CA GLY A 19 -1.97 -19.44 -14.41
C GLY A 19 -2.62 -20.11 -13.20
N GLU A 20 -2.02 -20.01 -12.01
CA GLU A 20 -2.57 -20.61 -10.80
C GLU A 20 -3.75 -19.78 -10.22
N PRO A 21 -4.68 -20.40 -9.47
CA PRO A 21 -5.78 -19.69 -8.84
C PRO A 21 -5.30 -18.67 -7.80
N LEU A 22 -5.85 -17.45 -7.86
CA LEU A 22 -5.67 -16.43 -6.84
C LEU A 22 -6.60 -16.68 -5.65
N ILE A 23 -6.15 -16.28 -4.46
CA ILE A 23 -6.94 -16.32 -3.24
C ILE A 23 -7.07 -14.92 -2.64
N GLN A 24 -8.23 -14.65 -2.04
CA GLN A 24 -8.36 -13.56 -1.08
C GLN A 24 -7.81 -14.05 0.25
N ARG A 25 -7.01 -13.23 0.94
CA ARG A 25 -6.50 -13.64 2.24
C ARG A 25 -7.64 -13.66 3.25
N LYS A 26 -7.58 -14.57 4.22
CA LYS A 26 -8.63 -14.74 5.26
C LYS A 26 -8.88 -13.46 6.06
N ASP A 27 -7.88 -12.59 6.16
CA ASP A 27 -7.89 -11.33 6.90
C ASP A 27 -8.28 -10.10 6.05
N ASP A 28 -8.53 -10.25 4.75
CA ASP A 28 -8.97 -9.17 3.87
C ASP A 28 -10.49 -8.97 3.97
N THR A 29 -10.99 -8.66 5.19
CA THR A 29 -12.40 -8.39 5.47
C THR A 29 -12.59 -6.95 5.96
N ALA A 30 -13.79 -6.39 5.82
CA ALA A 30 -14.08 -5.03 6.27
C ALA A 30 -13.89 -4.84 7.78
N GLU A 31 -14.25 -5.85 8.58
CA GLU A 31 -14.08 -5.85 10.03
C GLU A 31 -12.60 -5.81 10.44
N VAL A 32 -11.79 -6.68 9.82
CA VAL A 32 -10.34 -6.73 10.09
C VAL A 32 -9.66 -5.46 9.57
N LEU A 33 -10.09 -4.92 8.43
CA LEU A 33 -9.59 -3.65 7.90
C LEU A 33 -9.81 -2.50 8.90
N LYS A 34 -11.02 -2.39 9.47
CA LYS A 34 -11.34 -1.34 10.44
C LYS A 34 -10.44 -1.42 11.67
N SER A 35 -10.35 -2.59 12.30
CA SER A 35 -9.50 -2.78 13.48
C SER A 35 -8.02 -2.54 13.19
N ARG A 36 -7.54 -2.87 11.99
CA ARG A 36 -6.16 -2.57 11.56
C ARG A 36 -5.90 -1.08 11.36
N LEU A 37 -6.84 -0.34 10.77
CA LEU A 37 -6.72 1.11 10.62
C LEU A 37 -6.71 1.81 11.98
N ASP A 38 -7.57 1.39 12.91
CA ASP A 38 -7.59 1.91 14.27
C ASP A 38 -6.26 1.64 14.99
N ALA A 39 -5.72 0.42 14.85
CA ALA A 39 -4.42 0.06 15.41
C ALA A 39 -3.26 0.84 14.76
N PHE A 40 -3.30 1.06 13.44
CA PHE A 40 -2.31 1.84 12.71
C PHE A 40 -2.26 3.29 13.21
N HIS A 41 -3.40 3.98 13.30
CA HIS A 41 -3.44 5.36 13.82
C HIS A 41 -2.96 5.44 15.27
N ARG A 42 -3.33 4.45 16.11
CA ARG A 42 -2.92 4.46 17.53
C ARG A 42 -1.43 4.17 17.73
N GLN A 43 -0.86 3.24 16.96
CA GLN A 43 0.45 2.65 17.28
C GLN A 43 1.54 3.04 16.27
N THR A 44 1.19 3.20 15.00
CA THR A 44 2.14 3.41 13.90
C THR A 44 2.23 4.87 13.50
N GLU A 45 1.12 5.60 13.48
CA GLU A 45 1.13 7.03 13.12
C GLU A 45 2.10 7.86 13.98
N PRO A 46 2.22 7.68 15.31
CA PRO A 46 3.21 8.42 16.12
C PRO A 46 4.68 8.21 15.69
N VAL A 47 4.98 7.12 14.97
CA VAL A 47 6.33 6.86 14.44
C VAL A 47 6.73 7.93 13.43
N ILE A 48 5.78 8.48 12.65
CA ILE A 48 6.10 9.57 11.72
C ILE A 48 6.56 10.81 12.49
N ASN A 49 5.92 11.14 13.62
CA ASN A 49 6.31 12.27 14.46
C ASN A 49 7.75 12.11 14.95
N TYR A 50 8.13 10.90 15.37
CA TYR A 50 9.49 10.62 15.80
C TYR A 50 10.50 10.89 14.68
N TYR A 51 10.28 10.38 13.47
CA TYR A 51 11.21 10.60 12.36
C TYR A 51 11.18 12.04 11.81
N SER A 52 10.04 12.73 11.90
CA SER A 52 9.94 14.14 11.51
C SER A 52 10.87 15.02 12.34
N THR A 53 11.02 14.76 13.64
CA THR A 53 11.99 15.49 14.48
C THR A 53 13.46 15.29 14.07
N LYS A 54 13.76 14.23 13.31
CA LYS A 54 15.09 13.96 12.78
C LYS A 54 15.34 14.55 11.39
N GLY A 55 14.33 15.18 10.78
CA GLY A 55 14.44 15.77 9.45
C GLY A 55 14.61 14.76 8.31
N VAL A 56 14.22 13.50 8.51
CA VAL A 56 14.38 12.41 7.51
C VAL A 56 13.04 11.97 6.87
N VAL A 57 11.96 12.69 7.13
CA VAL A 57 10.62 12.38 6.61
C VAL A 57 10.35 13.19 5.35
N ALA A 58 9.90 12.51 4.30
CA ALA A 58 9.32 13.12 3.12
C ALA A 58 7.85 12.69 2.98
N SER A 59 6.97 13.66 2.78
CA SER A 59 5.52 13.43 2.60
C SER A 59 5.18 13.31 1.12
N LEU A 60 4.44 12.26 0.75
CA LEU A 60 4.07 11.94 -0.63
C LEU A 60 2.59 11.58 -0.74
N HIS A 61 2.00 11.82 -1.91
CA HIS A 61 0.60 11.51 -2.22
C HIS A 61 0.46 10.08 -2.74
N ALA A 62 0.01 9.16 -1.89
CA ALA A 62 -0.09 7.72 -2.20
C ALA A 62 -1.32 7.34 -3.04
N GLU A 63 -2.26 8.26 -3.26
CA GLU A 63 -3.50 8.07 -4.01
C GLU A 63 -3.32 8.08 -5.54
N LYS A 64 -2.14 8.46 -6.03
CA LYS A 64 -1.80 8.53 -7.46
C LYS A 64 -1.51 7.15 -8.04
N PRO A 65 -1.52 7.00 -9.39
CA PRO A 65 -1.12 5.75 -10.04
C PRO A 65 0.28 5.27 -9.61
N PRO A 66 0.52 3.96 -9.48
CA PRO A 66 1.78 3.42 -8.95
C PRO A 66 3.05 3.93 -9.64
N LYS A 67 2.99 4.20 -10.96
CA LYS A 67 4.12 4.74 -11.72
C LYS A 67 4.49 6.17 -11.29
N GLU A 68 3.49 6.98 -10.98
CA GLU A 68 3.69 8.36 -10.53
C GLU A 68 4.26 8.37 -9.11
N VAL A 69 3.65 7.63 -8.19
CA VAL A 69 4.15 7.49 -6.81
C VAL A 69 5.59 6.98 -6.79
N THR A 70 5.92 5.97 -7.62
CA THR A 70 7.28 5.45 -7.74
C THR A 70 8.27 6.52 -8.20
N SER A 71 7.85 7.40 -9.11
CA SER A 71 8.70 8.48 -9.62
C SER A 71 8.92 9.56 -8.55
N GLU A 72 7.88 9.92 -7.80
CA GLU A 72 7.98 10.85 -6.66
C GLU A 72 8.94 10.33 -5.58
N VAL A 73 8.84 9.05 -5.22
CA VAL A 73 9.77 8.41 -4.27
C VAL A 73 11.22 8.50 -4.77
N LYS A 74 11.47 8.22 -6.06
CA LYS A 74 12.83 8.32 -6.63
C LYS A 74 13.38 9.74 -6.54
N ASN A 75 12.57 10.74 -6.87
CA ASN A 75 12.99 12.14 -6.83
C ASN A 75 13.38 12.58 -5.41
N VAL A 76 12.60 12.17 -4.40
CA VAL A 76 12.90 12.43 -2.99
C VAL A 76 14.23 11.79 -2.57
N LEU A 77 14.49 10.55 -2.98
CA LEU A 77 15.70 9.81 -2.58
C LEU A 77 16.97 10.25 -3.33
N SER A 78 16.83 10.85 -4.51
CA SER A 78 17.95 11.36 -5.30
C SER A 78 18.33 12.81 -4.99
N SER A 79 17.59 13.47 -4.11
CA SER A 79 17.84 14.84 -3.64
C SER A 79 18.74 14.83 -2.42
#